data_AF-A0A2A3F3H7-F1
#
_entry.id   AF-A0A2A3F3H7-F1
#
_cell.length_a   1.000
_cell.length_b   1.000
_cell.length_c   1.000
_cell.angle_alpha   90.00
_cell.angle_beta   90.00
_cell.angle_gamma   90.00
#
_symmetry.space_group_name_H-M   'P 1'
#
loop_
_entity.id
_entity.type
_entity.pdbx_description
1 polymer ?
#
loop_
_entity_poly.entity_id
_entity_poly.type
_entity_poly.pdbx_seq_one_letter_code
_entity_poly.pdbx_strand_id
1 'polypeptide(L)'
;MSRAHECAAKVLALAAVLDGRIPEYDPARVEAWADCFQGKELWPREAMQAVRDHYSKPNAFQIQPGDVIHAVKAMPVTSSPERFADFLARWSMYPYSTVIQDMTGISWHPTYPCPEGIQGDAAAEREFHIREFKQFLGENYNLLIHNAINPTNRKQIGQ
;
A
#
# COMPACT_ATOMS: atom_id res chain seq x y z
N MET A 1 18.43 4.31 -6.21
CA MET A 1 18.21 4.03 -4.77
C MET A 1 17.01 3.10 -4.66
N SER A 2 17.14 1.95 -4.00
CA SER A 2 16.02 1.00 -3.84
C SER A 2 15.00 1.50 -2.80
N ARG A 3 13.76 1.00 -2.87
CA ARG A 3 12.72 1.30 -1.85
C ARG A 3 13.18 0.91 -0.44
N ALA A 4 13.88 -0.22 -0.32
CA ALA A 4 14.44 -0.70 0.94
C ALA A 4 15.46 0.28 1.52
N HIS A 5 16.37 0.79 0.68
CA HIS A 5 17.37 1.77 1.09
C HIS A 5 16.73 3.11 1.50
N GLU A 6 15.73 3.57 0.75
CA GLU A 6 14.97 4.79 1.11
C GLU A 6 14.26 4.63 2.47
N CYS A 7 13.61 3.49 2.71
CA CYS A 7 12.97 3.19 3.99
C CYS A 7 14.00 3.18 5.13
N ALA A 8 15.12 2.48 4.96
CA ALA A 8 16.20 2.40 5.94
C ALA A 8 16.74 3.78 6.32
N ALA A 9 17.05 4.61 5.32
CA ALA A 9 17.59 5.94 5.55
C ALA A 9 16.61 6.82 6.34
N LYS A 10 15.33 6.85 5.93
CA LYS A 10 14.30 7.67 6.59
C LYS A 10 13.97 7.19 8.00
N VAL A 11 13.89 5.88 8.20
CA VAL A 11 13.62 5.25 9.51
C VAL A 11 14.75 5.55 10.48
N LEU A 12 16.00 5.31 10.09
CA LEU A 12 17.17 5.56 10.94
C LEU A 12 17.31 7.04 11.28
N ALA A 13 17.11 7.92 10.30
CA ALA A 13 17.13 9.36 10.54
C ALA A 13 16.07 9.80 11.57
N LEU A 14 14.84 9.32 11.43
CA LEU A 14 13.77 9.63 12.39
C LEU A 14 14.04 9.01 13.78
N ALA A 15 14.52 7.77 13.82
CA ALA A 15 14.79 7.08 15.06
C ALA A 15 15.93 7.76 15.85
N ALA A 16 16.99 8.22 15.17
CA ALA A 16 18.08 8.99 15.79
C ALA A 16 17.62 10.34 16.37
N VAL A 17 16.60 10.98 15.78
CA VAL A 17 15.99 12.19 16.34
C VAL A 17 15.20 11.90 17.63
N LEU A 18 14.57 10.73 17.71
CA LEU A 18 13.70 10.37 18.84
C LEU A 18 14.44 9.65 19.98
N ASP A 19 15.57 9.01 19.69
CA ASP A 19 16.30 8.16 20.62
C ASP A 19 17.80 8.42 20.54
N GLY A 20 18.33 9.17 21.52
CA GLY A 20 19.75 9.52 21.58
C GLY A 20 20.70 8.33 21.80
N ARG A 21 20.20 7.11 22.01
CA ARG A 21 21.01 5.88 22.01
C ARG A 21 21.34 5.42 20.60
N ILE A 22 20.57 5.84 19.60
CA ILE A 22 20.85 5.54 18.19
C ILE A 22 21.96 6.48 17.73
N PRO A 23 23.12 5.94 17.32
CA PRO A 23 24.21 6.80 16.85
C PRO A 23 23.84 7.56 15.58
N GLU A 24 24.59 8.63 15.30
CA GLU A 24 24.45 9.46 14.10
C GLU A 24 24.47 8.65 12.80
N TYR A 25 24.09 9.33 11.71
CA TYR A 25 24.01 8.76 10.37
C TYR A 25 25.31 8.06 9.97
N ASP A 26 25.18 6.78 9.59
CA ASP A 26 26.26 5.93 9.11
C ASP A 26 25.77 5.18 7.86
N PRO A 27 26.36 5.41 6.66
CA PRO A 27 26.00 4.70 5.44
C PRO A 27 26.01 3.18 5.58
N ALA A 28 26.96 2.60 6.32
CA ALA A 28 27.05 1.15 6.49
C ALA A 28 25.86 0.60 7.29
N ARG A 29 25.38 1.36 8.29
CA ARG A 29 24.17 1.00 9.04
C ARG A 29 22.92 1.10 8.17
N VAL A 30 22.83 2.13 7.34
CA VAL A 30 21.70 2.28 6.41
C VAL A 30 21.64 1.10 5.44
N GLU A 31 22.79 0.68 4.90
CA GLU A 31 22.86 -0.49 4.02
C GLU A 31 22.44 -1.78 4.74
N ALA A 32 22.95 -2.02 5.95
CA ALA A 32 22.57 -3.20 6.74
C ALA A 32 21.06 -3.24 7.06
N TRP A 33 20.44 -2.09 7.32
CA TRP A 33 18.99 -1.99 7.48
C TRP A 33 18.24 -2.21 6.16
N ALA A 34 18.77 -1.69 5.05
CA ALA A 34 18.20 -1.88 3.72
C ALA A 34 18.17 -3.36 3.33
N ASP A 35 19.23 -4.12 3.64
CA ASP A 35 19.29 -5.57 3.42
C ASP A 35 18.18 -6.30 4.17
N CYS A 36 17.90 -5.90 5.40
CA CYS A 36 16.80 -6.46 6.20
C CYS A 36 15.40 -6.14 5.59
N PHE A 37 15.28 -4.99 4.92
CA PHE A 37 14.05 -4.53 4.28
C PHE A 37 13.86 -5.08 2.85
N GLN A 38 14.88 -5.70 2.28
CA GLN A 38 14.85 -6.20 0.91
C GLN A 38 13.76 -7.26 0.73
N GLY A 39 12.96 -7.10 -0.34
CA GLY A 39 11.85 -8.00 -0.67
C GLY A 39 10.62 -7.90 0.25
N LYS A 40 10.59 -6.94 1.18
CA LYS A 40 9.44 -6.72 2.06
C LYS A 40 8.46 -5.69 1.46
N GLU A 41 7.18 -5.85 1.78
CA GLU A 41 6.12 -4.87 1.51
C GLU A 41 6.22 -3.70 2.51
N LEU A 42 7.23 -2.85 2.30
CA LEU A 42 7.52 -1.68 3.12
C LEU A 42 7.49 -0.43 2.25
N TRP A 43 6.82 0.60 2.74
CA TRP A 43 6.83 1.93 2.13
C TRP A 43 7.30 2.98 3.14
N PRO A 44 8.03 4.02 2.69
CA PRO A 44 8.67 4.97 3.60
C PRO A 44 7.72 5.62 4.61
N ARG A 45 6.49 5.96 4.19
CA ARG A 45 5.49 6.58 5.07
C ARG A 45 5.12 5.67 6.25
N GLU A 46 4.82 4.41 5.97
CA GLU A 46 4.44 3.42 6.98
C GLU A 46 5.62 3.02 7.84
N ALA A 47 6.80 2.87 7.23
CA ALA A 47 8.03 2.58 7.96
C ALA A 47 8.35 3.68 8.98
N MET A 48 8.20 4.96 8.61
CA MET A 48 8.33 6.07 9.55
C MET A 48 7.19 6.09 10.59
N GLN A 49 5.95 5.74 10.20
CA GLN A 49 4.85 5.65 11.15
C GLN A 49 5.12 4.59 12.22
N ALA A 50 5.64 3.42 11.84
CA ALA A 50 6.05 2.37 12.76
C ALA A 50 7.09 2.85 13.79
N VAL A 51 8.03 3.70 13.38
CA VAL A 51 9.00 4.33 14.31
C VAL A 51 8.29 5.23 15.31
N ARG A 52 7.37 6.10 14.85
CA ARG A 52 6.60 6.98 15.73
C ARG A 52 5.75 6.18 16.72
N ASP A 53 5.07 5.15 16.24
CA ASP A 53 4.22 4.29 17.07
C ASP A 53 5.04 3.45 18.06
N HIS A 54 6.29 3.11 17.73
CA HIS A 54 7.18 2.44 18.65
C HIS A 54 7.62 3.35 19.79
N TYR A 55 8.08 4.57 19.47
CA TYR A 55 8.59 5.52 20.45
C TYR A 55 7.50 6.27 21.22
N SER A 56 6.23 6.18 20.82
CA SER A 56 5.10 6.67 21.62
C SER A 56 4.78 5.78 22.83
N LYS A 57 5.34 4.57 22.88
CA LYS A 57 5.15 3.63 24.00
C LYS A 57 5.96 4.08 25.23
N PRO A 58 5.44 3.88 26.45
CA PRO A 58 6.23 4.10 27.66
C PRO A 58 7.45 3.17 27.67
N ASN A 59 8.61 3.71 28.07
CA ASN A 59 9.87 2.96 28.19
C ASN A 59 10.29 2.22 26.90
N ALA A 60 10.12 2.85 25.74
CA ALA A 60 10.51 2.26 24.47
C ALA A 60 12.01 1.88 24.42
N PHE A 61 12.30 0.62 24.12
CA PHE A 61 13.65 0.16 23.81
C PHE A 61 14.12 0.69 22.45
N GLN A 62 15.41 0.58 22.15
CA GLN A 62 15.96 0.98 20.86
C GLN A 62 15.33 0.15 19.73
N ILE A 63 14.72 0.82 18.75
CA ILE A 63 14.03 0.14 17.64
C ILE A 63 15.01 -0.61 16.74
N GLN A 64 14.61 -1.80 16.29
CA GLN A 64 15.35 -2.66 15.37
C GLN A 64 14.64 -2.77 14.01
N PRO A 65 15.31 -3.20 12.92
CA PRO A 65 14.66 -3.40 11.63
C PRO A 65 13.46 -4.36 11.71
N GLY A 66 13.56 -5.41 12.53
CA GLY A 66 12.50 -6.39 12.75
C GLY A 66 11.22 -5.79 13.32
N ASP A 67 11.34 -4.81 14.22
CA ASP A 67 10.20 -4.12 14.82
C ASP A 67 9.42 -3.33 13.77
N VAL A 68 10.14 -2.65 12.88
CA VAL A 68 9.55 -1.89 11.76
C VAL A 68 8.84 -2.83 10.80
N ILE A 69 9.47 -3.94 10.40
CA ILE A 69 8.86 -4.95 9.53
C ILE A 69 7.57 -5.49 10.16
N HIS A 70 7.62 -5.85 11.44
CA HIS A 70 6.48 -6.41 12.15
C HIS A 70 5.32 -5.40 12.23
N ALA A 71 5.61 -4.16 12.64
CA ALA A 71 4.62 -3.10 12.75
C ALA A 71 3.96 -2.78 11.40
N VAL A 72 4.76 -2.61 10.34
CA VAL A 72 4.23 -2.31 9.00
C VAL A 72 3.40 -3.47 8.46
N LYS A 73 3.79 -4.73 8.70
CA LYS A 73 2.99 -5.90 8.30
C LYS A 73 1.61 -5.92 8.96
N ALA A 74 1.47 -5.40 10.18
CA ALA A 74 0.21 -5.34 10.90
C ALA A 74 -0.72 -4.19 10.46
N MET A 75 -0.23 -3.24 9.66
CA MET A 75 -1.03 -2.12 9.18
C MET A 75 -2.08 -2.55 8.14
N PRO A 76 -3.26 -1.91 8.07
CA PRO A 76 -4.26 -2.20 7.05
C PRO A 76 -3.76 -1.85 5.64
N VAL A 77 -4.37 -2.40 4.59
CA VAL A 77 -3.99 -2.05 3.21
C VAL A 77 -4.17 -0.57 2.87
N THR A 78 -5.04 0.11 3.61
CA THR A 78 -5.37 1.52 3.49
C THR A 78 -4.51 2.41 4.39
N SER A 79 -3.40 1.92 4.96
CA SER A 79 -2.53 2.75 5.82
C SER A 79 -1.72 3.79 5.05
N SER A 80 -1.51 3.61 3.75
CA SER A 80 -0.84 4.58 2.91
C SER A 80 -1.30 4.53 1.46
N PRO A 81 -1.22 5.66 0.73
CA PRO A 81 -1.45 5.69 -0.71
C PRO A 81 -0.60 4.68 -1.47
N GLU A 82 0.66 4.51 -1.07
CA GLU A 82 1.62 3.65 -1.78
C GLU A 82 1.29 2.16 -1.62
N ARG A 83 0.88 1.74 -0.42
CA ARG A 83 0.39 0.38 -0.19
C ARG A 83 -0.91 0.12 -0.92
N PHE A 84 -1.84 1.07 -0.89
CA PHE A 84 -3.11 0.91 -1.59
C PHE A 84 -2.93 0.87 -3.11
N ALA A 85 -2.00 1.65 -3.67
CA ALA A 85 -1.63 1.59 -5.08
C ALA A 85 -1.07 0.21 -5.48
N ASP A 86 -0.19 -0.37 -4.67
CA ASP A 86 0.33 -1.73 -4.90
C ASP A 86 -0.78 -2.79 -4.82
N PHE A 87 -1.70 -2.62 -3.86
CA PHE A 87 -2.90 -3.44 -3.77
C PHE A 87 -3.75 -3.34 -5.04
N LEU A 88 -4.04 -2.15 -5.55
CA LEU A 88 -4.78 -1.96 -6.80
C LEU A 88 -4.08 -2.66 -7.98
N ALA A 89 -2.76 -2.54 -8.09
CA ALA A 89 -2.00 -3.18 -9.16
C ALA A 89 -2.16 -4.71 -9.11
N ARG A 90 -2.02 -5.33 -7.94
CA ARG A 90 -2.20 -6.77 -7.76
C ARG A 90 -3.64 -7.23 -7.98
N TRP A 91 -4.61 -6.44 -7.50
CA TRP A 91 -6.03 -6.79 -7.57
C TRP A 91 -6.69 -6.47 -8.91
N SER A 92 -6.02 -5.72 -9.79
CA SER A 92 -6.48 -5.41 -11.15
C SER A 92 -6.70 -6.64 -12.05
N MET A 93 -6.19 -7.81 -11.65
CA MET A 93 -6.35 -9.08 -12.37
C MET A 93 -7.65 -9.84 -12.02
N TYR A 94 -8.45 -9.33 -11.08
CA TYR A 94 -9.64 -9.99 -10.54
C TYR A 94 -10.90 -9.10 -10.72
N PRO A 95 -11.38 -8.89 -11.95
CA PRO A 95 -12.47 -7.96 -12.26
C PRO A 95 -13.78 -8.28 -11.54
N TYR A 96 -14.01 -9.55 -11.19
CA TYR A 96 -15.24 -9.98 -10.52
C TYR A 96 -15.18 -9.86 -8.98
N SER A 97 -14.08 -9.37 -8.42
CA SER A 97 -13.97 -9.15 -6.99
C SER A 97 -14.59 -7.80 -6.59
N THR A 98 -15.38 -7.80 -5.51
CA THR A 98 -15.94 -6.58 -4.93
C THR A 98 -14.99 -5.84 -4.00
N VAL A 99 -13.82 -6.41 -3.65
CA VAL A 99 -12.98 -5.89 -2.56
C VAL A 99 -12.55 -4.43 -2.77
N ILE A 100 -12.20 -4.05 -3.99
CA ILE A 100 -11.88 -2.65 -4.32
C ILE A 100 -13.11 -1.75 -4.13
N GLN A 101 -14.30 -2.22 -4.53
CA GLN A 101 -15.55 -1.48 -4.39
C GLN A 101 -15.92 -1.32 -2.91
N ASP A 102 -15.78 -2.38 -2.10
CA ASP A 102 -16.05 -2.36 -0.66
C ASP A 102 -15.09 -1.40 0.09
N MET A 103 -13.83 -1.31 -0.37
CA MET A 103 -12.81 -0.42 0.19
C MET A 103 -12.93 1.04 -0.28
N THR A 104 -13.49 1.31 -1.45
CA THR A 104 -13.47 2.66 -2.05
C THR A 104 -14.85 3.29 -2.19
N GLY A 105 -15.91 2.50 -2.13
CA GLY A 105 -17.28 2.90 -2.47
C GLY A 105 -17.50 3.18 -3.96
N ILE A 106 -16.51 2.92 -4.83
CA ILE A 106 -16.62 3.16 -6.26
C ILE A 106 -16.93 1.84 -6.94
N SER A 107 -18.09 1.77 -7.59
CA SER A 107 -18.57 0.57 -8.27
C SER A 107 -18.05 0.48 -9.69
N TRP A 108 -17.74 -0.74 -10.11
CA TRP A 108 -17.48 -1.10 -11.49
C TRP A 108 -18.26 -2.35 -11.83
N HIS A 109 -18.79 -2.40 -13.04
CA HIS A 109 -19.48 -3.55 -13.57
C HIS A 109 -18.92 -3.88 -14.96
N PRO A 110 -18.69 -5.17 -15.25
CA PRO A 110 -18.26 -5.61 -16.57
C PRO A 110 -19.29 -5.23 -17.65
N THR A 111 -18.80 -4.85 -18.83
CA THR A 111 -19.67 -4.57 -19.97
C THR A 111 -20.34 -5.84 -20.50
N TYR A 112 -21.67 -5.77 -20.65
CA TYR A 112 -22.48 -6.81 -21.28
C TYR A 112 -23.45 -6.24 -22.34
N PRO A 113 -23.69 -6.97 -23.44
CA PRO A 113 -23.01 -8.19 -23.84
C PRO A 113 -21.53 -7.95 -24.18
N CYS A 114 -20.69 -8.98 -24.07
CA CYS A 114 -19.32 -8.89 -24.58
C CYS A 114 -19.33 -8.65 -26.10
N PRO A 115 -18.28 -8.00 -26.67
CA PRO A 115 -18.19 -7.76 -28.10
C PRO A 115 -18.32 -9.04 -28.94
N GLU A 116 -18.77 -8.86 -30.19
CA GLU A 116 -18.85 -9.96 -31.17
C GLU A 116 -17.48 -10.65 -31.34
N GLY A 117 -17.49 -11.98 -31.40
CA GLY A 117 -16.26 -12.80 -31.46
C GLY A 117 -15.61 -13.10 -30.11
N ILE A 118 -16.07 -12.50 -29.01
CA ILE A 118 -15.64 -12.81 -27.63
C ILE A 118 -16.75 -13.56 -26.89
N GLN A 119 -18.01 -13.20 -27.15
CA GLN A 119 -19.17 -13.75 -26.46
C GLN A 119 -19.24 -15.28 -26.57
N GLY A 120 -19.37 -15.95 -25.41
CA GLY A 120 -19.43 -17.41 -25.30
C GLY A 120 -18.09 -18.11 -25.07
N ASP A 121 -16.96 -17.39 -25.18
CA ASP A 121 -15.64 -17.86 -24.76
C ASP A 121 -15.26 -17.27 -23.40
N ALA A 122 -15.38 -18.08 -22.34
CA ALA A 122 -15.11 -17.64 -20.98
C ALA A 122 -13.69 -17.10 -20.75
N ALA A 123 -12.68 -17.60 -21.48
CA ALA A 123 -11.31 -17.12 -21.33
C ALA A 123 -11.14 -15.74 -22.00
N ALA A 124 -11.67 -15.59 -23.22
CA ALA A 124 -11.65 -14.34 -23.95
C ALA A 124 -12.48 -13.25 -23.24
N GLU A 125 -13.66 -13.59 -22.71
CA GLU A 125 -14.49 -12.69 -21.90
C GLU A 125 -13.75 -12.22 -20.65
N ARG A 126 -13.07 -13.13 -19.94
CA ARG A 126 -12.28 -12.78 -18.76
C ARG A 126 -11.14 -11.81 -19.10
N GLU A 127 -10.43 -12.06 -20.19
CA GLU A 127 -9.34 -11.17 -20.63
C GLU A 127 -9.86 -9.78 -21.05
N PHE A 128 -11.01 -9.73 -21.73
CA PHE A 128 -11.71 -8.49 -22.04
C PHE A 128 -12.03 -7.70 -20.76
N HIS A 129 -12.69 -8.32 -19.77
CA HIS A 129 -13.03 -7.67 -18.51
C HIS A 129 -11.80 -7.23 -17.69
N ILE A 130 -10.68 -7.98 -17.72
CA ILE A 130 -9.44 -7.53 -17.07
C ILE A 130 -8.93 -6.24 -17.69
N ARG A 131 -8.95 -6.13 -19.02
CA ARG A 131 -8.50 -4.92 -19.73
C ARG A 131 -9.39 -3.73 -19.39
N GLU A 132 -10.70 -3.92 -19.45
CA GLU A 132 -11.69 -2.90 -19.09
C GLU A 132 -11.54 -2.46 -17.62
N PHE A 133 -11.40 -3.42 -16.71
CA PHE A 133 -11.24 -3.10 -15.29
C PHE A 133 -9.94 -2.33 -15.02
N LYS A 134 -8.82 -2.72 -15.64
CA LYS A 134 -7.56 -1.96 -15.56
C LYS A 134 -7.69 -0.53 -16.07
N GLN A 135 -8.43 -0.33 -17.17
CA GLN A 135 -8.71 1.00 -17.69
C GLN A 135 -9.52 1.82 -16.67
N PHE A 136 -10.62 1.26 -16.15
CA PHE A 136 -11.43 1.90 -15.11
C PHE A 136 -10.60 2.29 -13.88
N LEU A 137 -9.74 1.39 -13.39
CA LEU A 137 -8.87 1.66 -12.25
C LEU A 137 -7.88 2.80 -12.54
N GLY A 138 -7.36 2.88 -13.76
CA GLY A 138 -6.48 3.97 -14.21
C GLY A 138 -7.20 5.32 -14.26
N GLU A 139 -8.40 5.36 -14.84
CA GLU A 139 -9.23 6.57 -14.95
C GLU A 139 -9.67 7.10 -13.58
N ASN A 140 -9.89 6.20 -12.61
CA ASN A 140 -10.37 6.54 -11.27
C ASN A 140 -9.27 6.53 -10.19
N TYR A 141 -8.00 6.38 -10.58
CA TYR A 141 -6.88 6.08 -9.66
C TYR A 141 -6.81 7.00 -8.43
N ASN A 142 -6.87 8.32 -8.66
CA ASN A 142 -6.79 9.31 -7.58
C ASN A 142 -7.98 9.25 -6.64
N LEU A 143 -9.19 9.02 -7.17
CA LEU A 143 -10.42 8.94 -6.39
C LEU A 143 -10.47 7.65 -5.57
N LEU A 144 -10.04 6.53 -6.15
CA LEU A 144 -9.90 5.25 -5.47
C LEU A 144 -8.96 5.36 -4.26
N ILE A 145 -7.76 5.93 -4.46
CA ILE A 145 -6.81 6.16 -3.37
C ILE A 145 -7.42 7.08 -2.31
N HIS A 146 -7.98 8.22 -2.73
CA HIS A 146 -8.53 9.19 -1.81
C HIS A 146 -9.62 8.58 -0.91
N ASN A 147 -10.56 7.82 -1.47
CA ASN A 147 -11.66 7.23 -0.73
C ASN A 147 -11.22 6.04 0.16
N ALA A 148 -10.20 5.30 -0.25
CA ALA A 148 -9.64 4.22 0.56
C ALA A 148 -8.94 4.76 1.81
N ILE A 149 -8.16 5.84 1.67
CA ILE A 149 -7.42 6.45 2.78
C ILE A 149 -8.32 7.31 3.68
N ASN A 150 -9.37 7.93 3.12
CA ASN A 150 -10.29 8.82 3.84
C ASN A 150 -11.75 8.29 3.83
N PRO A 151 -12.08 7.24 4.60
CA PRO A 151 -13.38 6.57 4.52
C PRO A 151 -14.56 7.41 5.05
N THR A 152 -14.32 8.55 5.72
CA THR A 152 -15.35 9.43 6.28
C THR A 152 -16.30 10.01 5.23
N ASN A 153 -15.90 10.05 3.95
CA ASN A 153 -16.75 10.54 2.84
C ASN A 153 -17.76 9.51 2.32
N ARG A 154 -17.75 8.26 2.80
CA ARG A 154 -18.68 7.21 2.33
C ARG A 154 -20.15 7.46 2.69
N LYS A 155 -20.44 8.30 3.70
CA LYS A 155 -21.81 8.57 4.16
C LYS A 155 -22.53 9.72 3.46
N GLN A 156 -21.87 10.48 2.58
CA GLN A 156 -22.46 11.69 1.97
C GLN A 156 -23.06 11.47 0.57
N ILE A 157 -22.89 10.30 -0.05
CA ILE A 157 -23.37 10.04 -1.43
C ILE A 157 -24.54 9.03 -1.45
N GLY A 158 -25.13 8.76 -0.27
CA GLY A 158 -26.20 7.78 -0.09
C GLY A 158 -27.37 8.29 0.76
N GLN A 159 -27.70 9.58 0.66
CA GLN A 159 -28.95 10.16 1.15
C GLN A 159 -29.53 11.10 0.09
#